data_AF-A0A2P1M547-F1
#
_entry.id   AF-A0A2P1M547-F1
#
_cell.length_a   1.000
_cell.length_b   1.000
_cell.length_c   1.000
_cell.angle_alpha   90.00
_cell.angle_beta   90.00
_cell.angle_gamma   90.00
#
_symmetry.space_group_name_H-M   'P 1'
#
loop_
_entity.id
_entity.type
_entity.pdbx_description
1 polymer ?
#
loop_
_entity_poly.entity_id
_entity_poly.type
_entity_poly.pdbx_seq_one_letter_code
_entity_poly.pdbx_strand_id
1 'polypeptide(L)'
;MDRSKLGHVLLQILAKEEVLKIIHLINGRMRTPKIEALHRAISWINEKDKSFIPCLDVDSSSMDSNSWLAGFTDADGYFSITVYDGKNKNKVVKTSVQTFFLAKGT
;
A
#
# COMPACT_ATOMS: atom_id res chain seq x y z
N MET A 1 22.30 0.94 -8.32
CA MET A 1 21.36 0.46 -9.36
C MET A 1 20.73 1.68 -10.00
N ASP A 2 21.02 1.90 -11.27
CA ASP A 2 20.42 2.97 -12.07
C ASP A 2 18.93 2.66 -12.29
N ARG A 3 18.04 3.45 -11.68
CA ARG A 3 16.58 3.25 -11.74
C ARG A 3 15.95 3.81 -13.03
N SER A 4 16.74 4.41 -13.92
CA SER A 4 16.26 5.09 -15.13
C SER A 4 15.62 4.16 -16.18
N LYS A 5 15.79 2.84 -16.05
CA LYS A 5 15.28 1.81 -17.00
C LYS A 5 14.16 0.91 -16.47
N LEU A 6 13.53 1.22 -15.33
CA LEU A 6 12.28 0.53 -14.98
C LEU A 6 11.11 1.23 -15.68
N GLY A 7 10.49 0.54 -16.64
CA GLY A 7 9.18 0.94 -17.15
C GLY A 7 8.19 1.02 -15.99
N HIS A 8 7.43 2.11 -15.91
CA HIS A 8 6.38 2.28 -14.92
C HIS A 8 5.05 2.46 -15.64
N VAL A 9 3.97 2.01 -14.98
CA VAL A 9 2.60 2.28 -15.41
C VAL A 9 2.01 3.28 -14.43
N LEU A 10 1.41 4.33 -14.97
CA LEU A 10 0.77 5.38 -14.19
C LEU A 10 -0.75 5.22 -14.32
N LEU A 11 -1.43 4.93 -13.21
CA LEU A 11 -2.90 5.00 -13.14
C LEU A 11 -3.31 6.40 -12.68
N GLN A 12 -4.07 7.11 -13.51
CA GLN A 12 -4.62 8.43 -13.19
C GLN A 12 -6.14 8.41 -13.32
N ILE A 13 -6.83 8.95 -12.33
CA ILE A 13 -8.27 9.19 -12.33
C ILE A 13 -8.47 10.70 -12.34
N LEU A 14 -9.06 11.22 -13.41
CA LEU A 14 -9.20 12.67 -13.65
C LEU A 14 -10.65 13.15 -13.60
N ALA A 15 -11.61 12.27 -13.88
CA ALA A 15 -13.02 12.62 -13.85
C ALA A 15 -13.46 12.92 -12.41
N LYS A 16 -14.12 14.07 -12.22
CA LYS A 16 -14.53 14.55 -10.89
C LYS A 16 -15.46 13.55 -10.19
N GLU A 17 -16.42 13.00 -10.92
CA GLU A 17 -17.38 12.03 -10.41
C GLU A 17 -16.68 10.76 -9.92
N GLU A 18 -15.65 10.29 -10.63
CA GLU A 18 -14.87 9.12 -10.23
C GLU A 18 -13.98 9.40 -9.02
N VAL A 19 -13.35 10.58 -8.96
CA VAL A 19 -12.60 11.01 -7.77
C VAL A 19 -13.51 11.06 -6.54
N LEU A 20 -14.72 11.60 -6.69
CA LEU A 20 -15.71 11.63 -5.61
C LEU A 20 -16.11 10.21 -5.17
N LYS A 21 -16.36 9.30 -6.11
CA LYS A 21 -16.66 7.88 -5.77
C LYS A 21 -15.52 7.25 -4.98
N ILE A 22 -14.28 7.45 -5.41
CA ILE A 22 -13.10 6.92 -4.71
C ILE A 22 -12.99 7.51 -3.30
N ILE A 23 -13.15 8.83 -3.14
CA ILE A 23 -13.13 9.49 -1.83
C ILE A 23 -14.15 8.86 -0.89
N HIS A 24 -15.39 8.68 -1.32
CA HIS A 24 -16.42 8.04 -0.49
C HIS A 24 -16.09 6.58 -0.15
N LEU A 25 -15.45 5.85 -1.07
CA LEU A 25 -15.06 4.45 -0.85
C LEU A 25 -13.95 4.30 0.20
N ILE A 26 -12.96 5.19 0.18
CA ILE A 26 -11.77 5.08 1.06
C ILE A 26 -11.91 5.86 2.38
N ASN A 27 -12.85 6.80 2.47
CA ASN A 27 -13.07 7.59 3.67
C ASN A 27 -13.42 6.67 4.86
N GLY A 28 -12.69 6.81 5.97
CA GLY A 28 -12.85 5.96 7.15
C GLY A 28 -12.32 4.53 6.99
N ARG A 29 -11.55 4.22 5.93
CA ARG A 29 -10.88 2.92 5.72
C ARG A 29 -9.35 3.01 5.78
N MET A 30 -8.79 4.21 5.92
CA MET A 30 -7.35 4.43 5.98
C MET A 30 -6.82 4.21 7.40
N ARG A 31 -5.66 3.55 7.54
CA ARG A 31 -5.00 3.27 8.84
C ARG A 31 -3.64 3.93 9.03
N THR A 32 -3.13 4.62 8.01
CA THR A 32 -1.80 5.26 8.03
C THR A 32 -1.93 6.78 8.07
N PRO A 33 -0.87 7.52 8.48
CA PRO A 33 -0.86 8.99 8.45
C PRO A 33 -1.13 9.62 7.07
N LYS A 34 -1.12 8.82 6.00
CA LYS A 34 -1.48 9.25 4.63
C LYS A 34 -2.93 9.75 4.52
N ILE A 35 -3.79 9.48 5.51
CA ILE A 35 -5.15 10.02 5.60
C ILE A 35 -5.20 11.55 5.55
N GLU A 36 -4.16 12.25 6.01
CA GLU A 36 -4.08 13.72 5.94
C GLU A 36 -4.18 14.24 4.50
N ALA A 37 -3.65 13.48 3.52
CA ALA A 37 -3.74 13.85 2.11
C ALA A 37 -5.19 13.73 1.60
N LEU A 38 -5.92 12.73 2.07
CA LEU A 38 -7.35 12.56 1.76
C LEU A 38 -8.16 13.70 2.38
N HIS A 39 -7.91 14.06 3.64
CA HIS A 39 -8.57 15.19 4.29
C HIS A 39 -8.31 16.51 3.56
N ARG A 40 -7.07 16.76 3.09
CA ARG A 40 -6.77 17.92 2.26
C ARG A 40 -7.59 17.93 0.96
N ALA A 41 -7.73 16.79 0.30
CA ALA A 41 -8.53 16.67 -0.92
C ALA A 41 -10.03 16.90 -0.65
N ILE A 42 -10.56 16.32 0.44
CA ILE A 42 -11.94 16.52 0.88
C ILE A 42 -12.22 18.00 1.17
N SER A 43 -11.36 18.67 1.93
CA SER A 43 -11.50 20.11 2.22
C SER A 43 -11.53 20.95 0.95
N TRP A 44 -10.64 20.67 0.00
CA TRP A 44 -10.60 21.38 -1.28
C TRP A 44 -11.88 21.19 -2.11
N ILE A 45 -12.43 19.98 -2.14
CA ILE A 45 -13.70 19.69 -2.84
C ILE A 45 -14.88 20.37 -2.16
N ASN A 46 -14.96 20.29 -0.83
CA ASN A 46 -16.03 20.91 -0.05
C ASN A 46 -16.04 22.44 -0.27
N GLU A 47 -14.87 23.08 -0.29
CA GLU A 47 -14.73 24.52 -0.59
C GLU A 47 -15.21 24.86 -2.01
N LYS A 48 -14.79 24.06 -3.00
CA LYS A 48 -15.07 24.35 -4.41
C LYS A 48 -16.52 24.10 -4.82
N ASP A 49 -17.10 23.02 -4.34
CA ASP A 49 -18.43 22.55 -4.78
C ASP A 49 -19.53 22.86 -3.77
N LYS A 50 -19.21 23.49 -2.63
CA LYS A 50 -20.13 23.67 -1.49
C LYS A 50 -20.76 22.35 -1.03
N SER A 51 -20.00 21.26 -1.16
CA SER A 51 -20.39 19.95 -0.69
C SER A 51 -20.01 19.75 0.77
N PHE A 52 -20.62 18.76 1.43
CA PHE A 52 -20.36 18.45 2.84
C PHE A 52 -19.95 16.99 3.00
N ILE A 53 -18.73 16.68 2.59
CA ILE A 53 -18.12 15.36 2.84
C ILE A 53 -17.42 15.43 4.20
N PRO A 54 -17.81 14.62 5.20
CA PRO A 54 -17.14 14.61 6.50
C PRO A 54 -15.76 13.96 6.39
N CYS A 55 -14.78 14.53 7.10
CA CYS A 55 -13.48 13.87 7.30
C CYS A 55 -13.64 12.83 8.40
N LEU A 56 -13.55 11.54 8.05
CA LEU A 56 -13.56 10.46 9.04
C LEU A 56 -12.15 10.20 9.58
N ASP A 57 -12.08 9.72 10.81
CA ASP A 57 -10.83 9.33 11.45
C ASP A 57 -10.22 8.06 10.84
N VAL A 58 -9.01 7.74 11.29
CA VAL A 58 -8.35 6.48 10.93
C VAL A 58 -9.15 5.27 11.40
N ASP A 59 -9.17 4.23 10.57
CA ASP A 59 -9.81 2.97 10.91
C ASP A 59 -9.04 2.26 12.05
N SER A 60 -9.72 2.08 13.19
CA SER A 60 -9.21 1.43 14.39
C SER A 60 -9.76 0.01 14.59
N SER A 61 -10.50 -0.52 13.61
CA SER A 61 -11.01 -1.89 13.69
C SER A 61 -9.88 -2.93 13.73
N SER A 62 -10.19 -4.10 14.30
CA SER A 62 -9.20 -5.18 14.45
C SER A 62 -8.58 -5.59 13.11
N MET A 63 -7.33 -6.06 13.11
CA MET A 63 -6.59 -6.43 11.89
C MET A 63 -7.19 -7.59 11.12
N ASP A 64 -7.88 -8.51 11.81
CA ASP A 64 -8.56 -9.68 11.25
C ASP A 64 -9.99 -9.39 10.77
N SER A 65 -10.52 -8.21 11.08
CA SER A 65 -11.91 -7.85 10.76
C SER A 65 -12.13 -7.42 9.32
N ASN A 66 -11.08 -7.15 8.56
CA ASN A 66 -11.17 -6.72 7.17
C ASN A 66 -9.90 -7.03 6.35
N SER A 67 -9.98 -6.81 5.03
CA SER A 67 -8.93 -7.13 4.08
C SER A 67 -7.83 -6.05 3.96
N TRP A 68 -7.80 -5.03 4.83
CA TRP A 68 -6.84 -3.93 4.73
C TRP A 68 -5.39 -4.42 4.79
N LEU A 69 -5.08 -5.35 5.70
CA LEU A 69 -3.73 -5.90 5.86
C LEU A 69 -3.26 -6.65 4.62
N ALA A 70 -4.17 -7.38 3.96
CA ALA A 70 -3.85 -8.09 2.73
C ALA A 70 -3.46 -7.11 1.61
N GLY A 71 -4.28 -6.08 1.36
CA GLY A 71 -3.98 -5.07 0.35
C GLY A 71 -2.73 -4.23 0.66
N PHE A 72 -2.46 -3.96 1.95
CA PHE A 72 -1.21 -3.31 2.38
C PHE A 72 0.01 -4.20 2.11
N THR A 73 -0.11 -5.50 2.39
CA THR A 73 0.95 -6.49 2.13
C THR A 73 1.18 -6.71 0.63
N ASP A 74 0.16 -6.62 -0.21
CA ASP A 74 0.33 -6.67 -1.67
C ASP A 74 1.10 -5.44 -2.19
N ALA A 75 0.93 -4.28 -1.56
CA ALA A 75 1.56 -3.04 -1.96
C ALA A 75 3.00 -2.86 -1.42
N ASP A 76 3.26 -3.23 -0.16
CA ASP A 76 4.54 -2.97 0.54
C ASP A 76 5.15 -4.23 1.18
N GLY A 77 4.55 -5.40 0.98
CA GLY A 77 5.03 -6.66 1.54
C GLY A 77 6.33 -7.14 0.92
N TYR A 78 7.18 -7.74 1.76
CA TYR A 78 8.48 -8.27 1.38
C TYR A 78 8.68 -9.66 1.99
N PHE A 79 8.86 -10.66 1.14
CA PHE A 79 9.11 -12.04 1.54
C PHE A 79 10.50 -12.49 1.10
N SER A 80 11.31 -12.94 2.05
CA SER A 80 12.66 -13.47 1.80
C SER A 80 12.82 -14.87 2.38
N ILE A 81 13.29 -15.80 1.56
CA ILE A 81 13.68 -17.14 2.00
C ILE A 81 15.20 -17.14 2.17
N THR A 82 15.71 -17.65 3.30
CA THR A 82 17.15 -17.82 3.53
C THR A 82 17.41 -19.28 3.91
N VAL A 83 18.24 -19.96 3.12
CA VAL A 83 18.66 -21.35 3.38
C VAL A 83 20.00 -21.33 4.14
N TYR A 84 20.10 -22.15 5.18
CA TYR A 84 21.34 -22.38 5.94
C TYR A 84 21.78 -23.82 5.73
N ASP A 85 23.01 -24.01 5.25
CA ASP A 85 23.61 -25.35 5.15
C ASP A 85 24.37 -25.69 6.44
N GLY A 86 23.99 -26.78 7.10
CA GLY A 86 24.53 -27.20 8.38
C GLY A 86 25.80 -28.03 8.21
N LYS A 87 26.96 -27.46 8.57
CA LYS A 87 28.28 -28.09 8.80
C LYS A 87 28.64 -29.28 7.89
N ASN A 88 29.35 -28.99 6.79
CA ASN A 88 30.37 -29.90 6.28
C ASN A 88 31.76 -29.49 6.83
N LYS A 89 32.51 -30.50 7.30
CA LYS A 89 33.78 -30.41 8.04
C LYS A 89 34.64 -29.16 7.72
N ASN A 90 34.85 -28.32 8.73
CA ASN A 90 35.80 -27.19 8.82
C ASN A 90 35.69 -25.97 7.87
N LYS A 91 34.65 -25.84 7.04
CA LYS A 91 34.33 -24.56 6.38
C LYS A 91 32.82 -24.31 6.40
N VAL A 92 32.39 -23.27 7.12
CA VAL A 92 31.02 -22.76 6.99
C VAL A 92 30.92 -22.07 5.63
N VAL A 93 30.38 -22.77 4.63
CA VAL A 93 30.06 -22.18 3.33
C VAL A 93 28.66 -21.60 3.45
N LYS A 94 28.57 -20.27 3.57
CA LYS A 94 27.30 -19.54 3.59
C LYS A 94 26.83 -19.34 2.15
N THR A 95 25.86 -20.14 1.71
CA THR A 95 25.15 -19.88 0.45
C THR A 95 23.77 -19.32 0.77
N SER A 96 23.64 -17.99 0.79
CA SER A 96 22.34 -17.34 0.91
C SER A 96 21.74 -17.14 -0.49
N VAL A 97 20.70 -17.89 -0.82
CA VAL A 97 19.86 -17.59 -2.00
C VAL A 97 18.75 -16.66 -1.53
N GLN A 98 18.87 -15.37 -1.86
CA GLN A 98 17.78 -14.41 -1.66
C GLN A 98 16.88 -14.47 -2.89
N THR A 99 15.66 -14.98 -2.73
CA THR A 99 14.61 -14.86 -3.73
C THR A 99 13.58 -13.85 -3.27
N PHE A 100 13.12 -13.01 -4.20
CA PHE A 100 12.19 -11.92 -3.95
C PHE A 100 10.85 -12.26 -4.56
N PHE A 101 9.81 -12.34 -3.73
CA PHE A 101 8.44 -12.49 -4.20
C PHE A 101 7.68 -11.20 -3.88
N LEU A 102 7.28 -10.48 -4.93
CA LEU A 102 6.21 -9.48 -4.84
C LEU A 102 4.89 -10.25 -4.89
N ALA A 103 4.01 -10.04 -3.91
CA ALA A 103 2.65 -10.55 -3.99
C ALA A 103 1.94 -9.82 -5.14
N LYS A 104 1.91 -10.47 -6.31
CA LYS A 104 1.11 -9.97 -7.43
C LYS A 104 -0.33 -10.42 -7.17
N GLY A 105 -1.21 -9.47 -6.89
CA GLY A 105 -2.65 -9.70 -6.85
C GLY A 105 -3.09 -10.41 -8.13
N THR A 106 -3.74 -11.56 -7.97
CA THR A 106 -4.27 -12.42 -9.04
C THR A 106 -5.53 -11.85 -9.65
#